data_AF-A0A959DDX3-F1
#
_entry.id   AF-A0A959DDX3-F1
#
_cell.length_a   1.000
_cell.length_b   1.000
_cell.length_c   1.000
_cell.angle_alpha   90.00
_cell.angle_beta   90.00
_cell.angle_gamma   90.00
#
_symmetry.space_group_name_H-M   'P 1'
#
loop_
_entity.id
_entity.type
_entity.pdbx_description
1 polymer ?
#
loop_
_entity_poly.entity_id
_entity_poly.type
_entity_poly.pdbx_seq_one_letter_code
_entity_poly.pdbx_strand_id
1 'polypeptide(L)'
;MNNTLINRLKEQTANGTPVQREPQKAFAAEIIFGSPKKNCAGAGICKVVSPTSHQPGTLSCLNCGRAVALVHFVEPQTAVFRFVRKSMSREVVRKHFKNDVFLVESSFRFSQDYWQGTGQRAILPGAYLVERSDDFFTIRFRVGKQRIK
;
A
#
# COMPACT_ATOMS: atom_id res chain seq x y z
N MET A 1 -64.11 19.42 -7.02
CA MET A 1 -63.70 19.65 -5.62
C MET A 1 -62.79 18.49 -5.22
N ASN A 2 -61.49 18.64 -5.45
CA ASN A 2 -60.42 18.82 -4.44
C ASN A 2 -60.07 17.49 -3.75
N ASN A 3 -58.82 17.07 -3.51
CA ASN A 3 -57.46 17.57 -3.69
C ASN A 3 -56.61 16.30 -3.40
N THR A 4 -55.69 15.86 -4.24
CA THR A 4 -54.28 16.26 -4.21
C THR A 4 -53.71 16.36 -2.79
N LEU A 5 -53.37 15.23 -2.16
CA LEU A 5 -52.42 15.14 -1.04
C LEU A 5 -52.24 13.68 -0.57
N ILE A 6 -51.62 12.80 -1.37
CA ILE A 6 -50.57 11.84 -0.92
C ILE A 6 -49.75 11.47 -2.18
N ASN A 7 -49.13 12.49 -2.78
CA ASN A 7 -47.93 12.35 -3.58
C ASN A 7 -46.88 13.23 -2.90
N ARG A 8 -45.64 12.76 -2.84
CA ARG A 8 -44.43 13.35 -2.20
C ARG A 8 -44.17 12.87 -0.78
N LEU A 9 -43.55 11.69 -0.68
CA LEU A 9 -42.31 11.46 0.06
C LEU A 9 -41.96 9.97 -0.12
N LYS A 10 -41.21 9.66 -1.19
CA LYS A 10 -40.27 8.53 -1.39
C LYS A 10 -40.04 8.31 -2.89
N GLU A 11 -39.65 9.38 -3.58
CA GLU A 11 -38.85 9.23 -4.79
C GLU A 11 -37.37 9.27 -4.37
N GLN A 12 -36.59 8.39 -5.01
CA GLN A 12 -35.12 8.39 -5.09
C GLN A 12 -34.33 7.74 -3.95
N THR A 13 -34.03 6.45 -4.13
CA THR A 13 -32.67 5.87 -4.25
C THR A 13 -32.84 4.43 -4.71
N ALA A 14 -32.90 4.17 -6.02
CA ALA A 14 -31.74 3.92 -6.88
C ALA A 14 -30.86 2.77 -6.36
N ASN A 15 -31.08 1.59 -6.95
CA ASN A 15 -30.12 0.52 -7.22
C ASN A 15 -28.73 0.68 -6.58
N GLY A 16 -28.56 0.08 -5.40
CA GLY A 16 -27.26 -0.14 -4.78
C GLY A 16 -27.09 -1.63 -4.50
N THR A 17 -26.85 -2.43 -5.54
CA THR A 17 -26.33 -3.79 -5.34
C THR A 17 -25.05 -3.65 -4.50
N PRO A 18 -24.91 -4.32 -3.34
CA PRO A 18 -23.64 -4.33 -2.64
C PRO A 18 -22.65 -5.00 -3.56
N VAL A 19 -21.74 -4.22 -4.15
CA VAL A 19 -20.60 -4.77 -4.88
C VAL A 19 -19.73 -5.46 -3.84
N GLN A 20 -20.02 -6.73 -3.58
CA GLN A 20 -19.13 -7.63 -2.85
C GLN A 20 -17.88 -7.79 -3.73
N ARG A 21 -16.91 -6.89 -3.56
CA ARG A 21 -15.57 -7.08 -4.12
C ARG A 21 -14.97 -8.25 -3.35
N GLU A 22 -14.71 -9.35 -4.03
CA GLU A 22 -13.95 -10.44 -3.43
C GLU A 22 -12.68 -9.85 -2.79
N PRO A 23 -12.37 -10.23 -1.53
CA PRO A 23 -11.19 -9.70 -0.86
C PRO A 23 -9.96 -10.05 -1.69
N GLN A 24 -9.30 -9.03 -2.27
CA GLN A 24 -8.05 -9.26 -2.99
C GLN A 24 -7.07 -9.93 -2.03
N LYS A 25 -6.62 -11.13 -2.41
CA LYS A 25 -5.80 -12.01 -1.59
C LYS A 25 -4.54 -11.27 -1.12
N ALA A 26 -4.33 -11.26 0.20
CA ALA A 26 -3.10 -10.73 0.77
C ALA A 26 -1.92 -11.65 0.42
N PHE A 27 -0.74 -11.06 0.24
CA PHE A 27 0.51 -11.80 0.08
C PHE A 27 1.56 -11.29 1.06
N ALA A 28 2.43 -12.19 1.52
CA ALA A 28 3.60 -11.81 2.30
C ALA A 28 4.71 -11.34 1.34
N ALA A 29 5.47 -10.33 1.74
CA ALA A 29 6.63 -9.84 1.00
C ALA A 29 7.71 -9.32 1.94
N GLU A 30 8.96 -9.41 1.50
CA GLU A 30 10.06 -8.66 2.10
C GLU A 30 10.09 -7.26 1.49
N ILE A 31 10.10 -6.24 2.34
CA ILE A 31 10.15 -4.84 1.97
C ILE A 31 11.53 -4.31 2.29
N ILE A 32 12.16 -3.66 1.32
CA ILE A 32 13.41 -2.94 1.51
C ILE A 32 13.08 -1.46 1.57
N PHE A 33 13.43 -0.80 2.67
CA PHE A 33 13.17 0.62 2.85
C PHE A 33 14.16 1.49 2.07
N GLY A 34 13.70 2.70 1.70
CA GLY A 34 14.47 3.70 0.98
C GLY A 34 13.79 4.18 -0.29
N SER A 35 14.54 4.84 -1.16
CA SER A 35 14.05 5.39 -2.43
C SER A 35 14.62 4.63 -3.63
N PRO A 36 13.79 4.14 -4.58
CA PRO A 36 14.28 3.46 -5.78
C PRO A 36 15.12 4.39 -6.67
N LYS A 37 14.90 5.72 -6.59
CA LYS A 37 15.68 6.73 -7.33
C LYS A 37 17.05 7.04 -6.73
N LYS A 38 17.35 6.58 -5.51
CA LYS A 38 18.58 6.90 -4.77
C LYS A 38 19.32 5.64 -4.33
N ASN A 39 19.26 4.56 -5.11
CA ASN A 39 19.86 3.26 -4.77
C ASN A 39 19.49 2.80 -3.34
N CYS A 40 18.20 2.89 -3.00
CA CYS A 40 17.66 2.59 -1.68
C CYS A 40 18.15 3.47 -0.51
N ALA A 41 18.83 4.59 -0.76
CA ALA A 41 19.01 5.64 0.24
C ALA A 41 17.72 6.44 0.46
N GLY A 42 17.64 7.19 1.57
CA GLY A 42 16.50 8.04 1.92
C GLY A 42 15.34 7.29 2.59
N ALA A 43 14.12 7.79 2.39
CA ALA A 43 12.88 7.25 2.96
C ALA A 43 11.87 6.77 1.91
N GLY A 44 11.11 5.73 2.28
CA GLY A 44 10.05 5.16 1.46
C GLY A 44 10.20 3.65 1.30
N ILE A 45 9.66 3.15 0.18
CA ILE A 45 9.78 1.75 -0.24
C ILE A 45 10.72 1.72 -1.44
N CYS A 46 11.85 1.01 -1.31
CA CYS A 46 12.80 0.82 -2.40
C CYS A 46 12.45 -0.40 -3.24
N LYS A 47 12.21 -1.55 -2.59
CA LYS A 47 11.90 -2.82 -3.24
C LYS A 47 10.83 -3.58 -2.46
N VAL A 48 10.04 -4.35 -3.19
CA VAL A 48 9.11 -5.36 -2.69
C VAL A 48 9.55 -6.68 -3.32
N VAL A 49 9.90 -7.66 -2.49
CA VAL A 49 10.45 -8.95 -2.91
C VAL A 49 9.48 -10.05 -2.48
N SER A 50 9.12 -10.92 -3.42
CA SER A 50 8.28 -12.07 -3.14
C SER A 50 9.10 -13.09 -2.36
N PRO A 51 8.53 -13.74 -1.32
CA PRO A 51 9.21 -14.82 -0.59
C PRO A 51 9.65 -15.96 -1.52
N THR A 52 8.96 -16.15 -2.65
CA THR A 52 9.26 -17.20 -3.62
C THR A 52 10.32 -16.81 -4.65
N SER A 53 10.67 -15.53 -4.76
CA SER A 53 11.59 -15.02 -5.79
C SER A 53 13.00 -14.76 -5.27
N HIS A 54 13.41 -15.41 -4.18
CA HIS A 54 14.79 -15.31 -3.66
C HIS A 54 15.77 -15.94 -4.66
N GLN A 55 16.16 -15.18 -5.67
CA GLN A 55 17.36 -15.44 -6.44
C GLN A 55 18.56 -14.89 -5.65
N PRO A 56 19.55 -15.71 -5.27
CA PRO A 56 20.78 -15.23 -4.65
C PRO A 56 21.46 -14.23 -5.58
N GLY A 57 21.62 -12.97 -5.15
CA GLY A 57 22.38 -11.94 -5.88
C GLY A 57 21.63 -10.67 -6.31
N THR A 58 20.30 -10.59 -6.21
CA THR A 58 19.53 -9.40 -6.66
C THR A 58 19.34 -8.30 -5.61
N LEU A 59 19.79 -8.53 -4.38
CA LEU A 59 19.66 -7.58 -3.26
C LEU A 59 20.85 -6.60 -3.23
N SER A 60 20.85 -5.62 -4.14
CA SER A 60 21.93 -4.61 -4.28
C SER A 60 22.14 -3.65 -3.09
N CYS A 61 21.47 -3.84 -1.95
CA CYS A 61 21.68 -3.01 -0.77
C CYS A 61 21.84 -3.87 0.49
N LEU A 62 23.08 -4.01 0.93
CA LEU A 62 23.47 -4.80 2.11
C LEU A 62 23.03 -4.10 3.41
N ASN A 63 23.10 -2.77 3.46
CA ASN A 63 22.84 -1.97 4.66
C ASN A 63 21.44 -1.33 4.70
N CYS A 64 20.55 -1.75 3.81
CA CYS A 64 19.18 -1.23 3.82
C CYS A 64 18.36 -1.90 4.90
N GLY A 65 17.51 -1.10 5.55
CA GLY A 65 16.48 -1.61 6.44
C GLY A 65 15.52 -2.53 5.71
N ARG A 66 15.12 -3.63 6.36
CA ARG A 66 14.16 -4.60 5.82
C ARG A 66 13.03 -4.86 6.80
N ALA A 67 11.90 -5.30 6.26
CA ALA A 67 10.76 -5.76 7.04
C ALA A 67 9.98 -6.82 6.26
N VAL A 68 9.38 -7.76 6.97
CA VAL A 68 8.29 -8.58 6.42
C VAL A 68 7.00 -7.78 6.50
N ALA A 69 6.22 -7.76 5.42
CA ALA A 69 4.89 -7.15 5.41
C ALA A 69 3.85 -8.07 4.76
N LEU A 70 2.62 -8.01 5.27
CA LEU A 70 1.44 -8.49 4.57
C LEU A 70 0.88 -7.36 3.71
N VAL A 71 0.84 -7.58 2.41
CA VAL A 71 0.40 -6.61 1.41
C VAL A 71 -0.92 -7.07 0.81
N HIS A 72 -1.91 -6.18 0.77
CA HIS A 72 -3.14 -6.42 0.04
C HIS A 72 -3.68 -5.11 -0.54
N PHE A 73 -4.46 -5.23 -1.61
CA PHE A 73 -5.02 -4.09 -2.34
C PHE A 73 -6.52 -4.03 -2.06
N VAL A 74 -6.97 -3.04 -1.28
CA VAL A 74 -8.38 -2.95 -0.84
C VAL A 74 -9.25 -2.33 -1.93
N GLU A 75 -8.70 -1.36 -2.64
CA GLU A 75 -9.38 -0.60 -3.69
C GLU A 75 -8.45 -0.40 -4.89
N PRO A 76 -8.97 0.00 -6.06
CA PRO A 76 -8.13 0.25 -7.24
C PRO A 76 -6.96 1.21 -7.00
N GLN A 77 -7.08 2.08 -5.99
CA GLN A 77 -6.13 3.15 -5.67
C GLN A 77 -5.57 3.06 -4.24
N THR A 78 -5.73 1.92 -3.56
CA THR A 78 -5.25 1.77 -2.19
C THR A 78 -4.59 0.41 -1.97
N ALA A 79 -3.35 0.47 -1.50
CA ALA A 79 -2.63 -0.70 -0.99
C ALA A 79 -2.43 -0.56 0.51
N VAL A 80 -2.68 -1.64 1.24
CA VAL A 80 -2.49 -1.70 2.69
C VAL A 80 -1.32 -2.62 2.98
N PHE A 81 -0.35 -2.10 3.70
CA PHE A 81 0.84 -2.81 4.14
C PHE A 81 0.80 -2.94 5.65
N ARG A 82 0.86 -4.17 6.14
CA ARG A 82 0.98 -4.49 7.56
C ARG A 82 2.38 -5.03 7.82
N PHE A 83 3.27 -4.18 8.27
CA PHE A 83 4.67 -4.51 8.56
C PHE A 83 4.76 -5.22 9.91
N VAL A 84 5.35 -6.41 9.93
CA VAL A 84 5.52 -7.22 11.15
C VAL A 84 6.60 -6.58 12.02
N ARG A 85 6.22 -6.06 13.19
CA ARG A 85 7.13 -5.31 14.10
C ARG A 85 8.36 -6.12 14.51
N LYS A 86 8.18 -7.42 14.77
CA LYS A 86 9.27 -8.34 15.16
C LYS A 86 10.30 -8.58 14.06
N SER A 87 10.00 -8.27 12.80
CA SER A 87 10.93 -8.41 11.67
C SER A 87 11.83 -7.18 11.45
N MET A 88 11.63 -6.11 12.22
CA MET A 88 12.33 -4.83 12.01
C MET A 88 13.36 -4.58 13.11
N SER A 89 14.54 -4.08 12.72
CA SER A 89 15.50 -3.57 13.69
C SER A 89 15.00 -2.28 14.35
N ARG A 90 15.51 -1.96 15.54
CA ARG A 90 15.20 -0.70 16.24
C ARG A 90 15.51 0.53 15.39
N GLU A 91 16.58 0.46 14.59
CA GLU A 91 17.00 1.53 13.68
C GLU A 91 15.99 1.76 12.57
N VAL A 92 15.47 0.69 11.98
CA VAL A 92 14.40 0.76 10.97
C VAL A 92 13.17 1.43 11.55
N VAL A 93 12.72 1.01 12.72
CA VAL A 93 11.55 1.59 13.39
C VAL A 93 11.77 3.08 13.67
N ARG A 94 12.93 3.43 14.24
CA ARG A 94 13.28 4.82 14.57
C ARG A 94 13.40 5.71 13.33
N LYS A 95 13.86 5.16 12.21
CA LYS A 95 14.11 5.92 10.98
C LYS A 95 12.85 6.11 10.15
N HIS A 96 12.04 5.05 9.98
CA HIS A 96 10.96 5.03 9.00
C HIS A 96 9.56 5.18 9.61
N PHE A 97 9.40 4.91 10.91
CA PHE A 97 8.11 4.92 11.61
C PHE A 97 8.11 5.87 12.80
N LYS A 98 8.90 6.96 12.73
CA LYS A 98 8.95 8.00 13.76
C LYS A 98 7.72 8.89 13.68
N ASN A 99 7.20 9.33 14.83
CA ASN A 99 6.09 10.28 14.93
C ASN A 99 4.83 9.84 14.16
N ASP A 100 4.62 8.53 14.02
CA ASP A 100 3.46 7.93 13.35
C ASP A 100 3.28 8.36 11.89
N VAL A 101 4.39 8.73 11.24
CA VAL A 101 4.44 9.11 9.83
C VAL A 101 5.48 8.28 9.10
N PHE A 102 5.09 7.73 7.96
CA PHE A 102 5.96 7.06 7.02
C PHE A 102 6.10 7.92 5.75
N LEU A 103 7.31 8.32 5.45
CA LEU A 103 7.60 9.18 4.29
C LEU A 103 7.97 8.33 3.07
N VAL A 104 7.33 8.60 1.94
CA VAL A 104 7.72 8.09 0.62
C VAL A 104 8.25 9.26 -0.22
N GLU A 105 9.57 9.30 -0.43
CA GLU A 105 10.20 10.39 -1.19
C GLU A 105 9.96 10.30 -2.70
N SER A 106 9.91 9.09 -3.24
CA SER A 106 9.71 8.87 -4.67
C SER A 106 8.77 7.70 -4.94
N SER A 107 8.12 7.74 -6.11
CA SER A 107 7.14 6.73 -6.48
C SER A 107 7.79 5.35 -6.54
N PHE A 108 7.21 4.37 -5.85
CA PHE A 108 7.61 2.98 -5.95
C PHE A 108 6.69 2.24 -6.93
N ARG A 109 7.26 1.55 -7.93
CA ARG A 109 6.50 0.79 -8.93
C ARG A 109 6.48 -0.68 -8.55
N PHE A 110 5.30 -1.28 -8.55
CA PHE A 110 5.17 -2.73 -8.39
C PHE A 110 5.64 -3.46 -9.66
N SER A 111 6.28 -4.62 -9.49
CA SER A 111 6.42 -5.59 -10.59
C SER A 111 5.04 -6.08 -11.02
N GLN A 112 4.89 -6.50 -12.28
CA GLN A 112 3.65 -7.12 -12.76
C GLN A 112 3.29 -8.38 -11.98
N ASP A 113 4.28 -9.07 -11.41
CA ASP A 113 4.08 -10.32 -10.68
C ASP A 113 3.19 -10.19 -9.43
N TYR A 114 3.05 -8.98 -8.89
CA TYR A 114 2.25 -8.73 -7.67
C TYR A 114 0.80 -8.40 -7.95
N TRP A 115 0.39 -8.26 -9.22
CA TRP A 115 -0.95 -7.75 -9.53
C TRP A 115 -1.44 -8.21 -10.91
N GLN A 116 -2.70 -8.65 -10.99
CA GLN A 116 -3.24 -9.35 -12.17
C GLN A 116 -3.97 -8.46 -13.21
N GLY A 117 -3.77 -7.14 -13.21
CA GLY A 117 -4.49 -6.26 -14.16
C GLY A 117 -3.60 -5.65 -15.25
N THR A 118 -4.14 -4.64 -15.94
CA THR A 118 -3.47 -3.93 -17.05
C THR A 118 -2.93 -2.53 -16.66
N GLY A 119 -1.60 -2.34 -16.69
CA GLY A 119 -0.92 -1.05 -16.44
C GLY A 119 -0.17 -0.88 -15.11
N GLN A 120 0.97 -0.17 -15.12
CA GLN A 120 1.86 -0.09 -13.96
C GLN A 120 1.23 0.65 -12.76
N ARG A 121 1.11 -0.04 -11.62
CA ARG A 121 0.71 0.56 -10.33
C ARG A 121 1.92 1.08 -9.59
N ALA A 122 1.78 2.27 -9.01
CA ALA A 122 2.82 2.86 -8.18
C ALA A 122 2.27 3.40 -6.86
N ILE A 123 2.98 3.16 -5.76
CA ILE A 123 2.81 3.92 -4.52
C ILE A 123 3.31 5.33 -4.78
N LEU A 124 2.47 6.33 -4.51
CA LEU A 124 2.79 7.71 -4.78
C LEU A 124 3.69 8.32 -3.69
N PRO A 125 4.51 9.34 -4.01
CA PRO A 125 5.20 10.12 -3.01
C PRO A 125 4.23 10.77 -2.01
N GLY A 126 4.67 10.95 -0.77
CA GLY A 126 3.90 11.62 0.27
C GLY A 126 4.21 11.14 1.68
N ALA A 127 3.57 11.78 2.65
CA ALA A 127 3.53 11.34 4.03
C ALA A 127 2.29 10.49 4.26
N TYR A 128 2.47 9.36 4.94
CA TYR A 128 1.41 8.40 5.23
C TYR A 128 1.32 8.16 6.73
N LEU A 129 0.11 8.11 7.27
CA LEU A 129 -0.10 7.80 8.67
C LEU A 129 0.23 6.33 8.96
N VAL A 130 0.82 6.11 10.12
CA VAL A 130 1.16 4.79 10.66
C VAL A 130 0.19 4.47 11.79
N GLU A 131 -0.66 3.47 11.58
CA GLU A 131 -1.47 2.89 12.65
C GLU A 131 -0.63 1.83 13.37
N ARG A 132 -0.52 1.92 14.70
CA ARG A 132 0.24 0.96 15.52
C ARG A 132 -0.67 -0.05 16.18
N SER A 133 -0.26 -1.31 16.12
CA SER A 133 -0.71 -2.35 17.04
C SER A 133 0.49 -3.07 17.65
N ASP A 134 0.25 -4.04 18.53
CA ASP A 134 1.32 -4.80 19.19
C ASP A 134 2.23 -5.51 18.18
N ASP A 135 1.63 -6.11 17.15
CA ASP A 135 2.35 -6.90 16.16
C ASP A 135 2.68 -6.15 14.86
N PHE A 136 1.96 -5.06 14.55
CA PHE A 136 2.02 -4.43 13.24
C PHE A 136 2.21 -2.91 13.26
N PHE A 137 2.92 -2.41 12.24
CA PHE A 137 2.70 -1.07 11.71
C PHE A 137 1.86 -1.17 10.45
N THR A 138 0.71 -0.52 10.42
CA THR A 138 -0.21 -0.55 9.27
C THR A 138 -0.18 0.79 8.56
N ILE A 139 0.02 0.75 7.25
CA ILE A 139 0.05 1.93 6.38
C ILE A 139 -0.88 1.71 5.19
N ARG A 140 -1.71 2.72 4.89
CA ARG A 140 -2.61 2.74 3.73
C ARG A 140 -2.01 3.68 2.67
N PHE A 141 -1.40 3.09 1.66
CA PHE A 141 -0.76 3.82 0.57
C PHE A 141 -1.74 4.18 -0.53
N ARG A 142 -1.60 5.41 -1.06
CA ARG A 142 -2.25 5.83 -2.29
C ARG A 142 -1.52 5.20 -3.47
N VAL A 143 -2.28 4.54 -4.33
CA VAL A 143 -1.79 3.87 -5.54
C VAL A 143 -2.37 4.56 -6.76
N GLY A 144 -1.50 4.95 -7.69
CA GLY A 144 -1.90 5.61 -8.93
C GLY A 144 -1.29 4.95 -10.16
N LYS A 145 -1.84 5.31 -11.34
CA LYS A 145 -1.18 5.08 -12.63
C LYS A 145 -0.07 6.11 -12.75
N GLN A 146 1.16 5.65 -12.96
CA GLN A 146 2.26 6.58 -13.25
C GLN A 146 2.24 6.90 -14.75
N ARG A 147 2.05 8.18 -15.11
CA ARG A 147 2.26 8.63 -16.49
C ARG A 147 3.76 8.48 -16.80
N ILE A 148 4.06 7.69 -17.82
CA ILE A 148 5.39 7.66 -18.44
C ILE A 148 5.53 9.03 -19.12
N LYS A 149 6.52 9.80 -18.70
CA LYS A 149 7.02 10.95 -19.46
C LYS A 149 8.18 10.45 -20.30
#